data_AF-A0AAV1BJU8-F1
#
_entry.id   AF-A0AAV1BJU8-F1
#
_cell.length_a   1.000
_cell.length_b   1.000
_cell.length_c   1.000
_cell.angle_alpha   90.00
_cell.angle_beta   90.00
_cell.angle_gamma   90.00
#
_symmetry.space_group_name_H-M   'P 1'
#
loop_
_entity.id
_entity.type
_entity.pdbx_description
1 polymer ?
#
loop_
_entity_poly.entity_id
_entity_poly.type
_entity_poly.pdbx_seq_one_letter_code
_entity_poly.pdbx_strand_id
1 'polypeptide(L)'
;MSLLDSSTRYHAVTALNGNVLFSGAHRPMPTVMLLHTSPPEFIRSQIQQMVVDYVTDISMVAIAPGNPLYNLYQYGVGYEVHLYLNAMNGSQSLTVELIVALDDEDPETVLGFLLYLPVQDDPQACAVAYMAVLESHRRQGIARLMLDRMVSRYAHAELYCTVAKVPYFQAMGFQVLGARGPQVIMNTRDHGTDGLLAVMDIAPIYSSVEVRQIHAYLLKQHGNTAMLDAEKQRDRHLDRMTREARAFAEQHLENGDSVHGVSATVRLH
;
A
#
# COMPACT_ATOMS: atom_id res chain seq x y z
N MET A 1 -62.43 7.43 23.53
CA MET A 1 -63.49 8.44 23.72
C MET A 1 -62.84 9.61 24.47
N SER A 2 -62.85 10.82 23.86
CA SER A 2 -62.28 12.12 24.31
C SER A 2 -60.74 12.23 24.34
N LEU A 3 -59.99 13.04 23.57
CA LEU A 3 -60.01 14.44 23.06
C LEU A 3 -59.68 15.56 24.07
N LEU A 4 -58.84 16.50 23.57
CA LEU A 4 -58.37 17.85 24.03
C LEU A 4 -57.06 17.82 24.83
N ASP A 5 -55.88 18.27 24.36
CA ASP A 5 -55.41 19.47 23.61
C ASP A 5 -55.61 20.81 24.34
N SER A 6 -54.51 21.44 24.77
CA SER A 6 -54.29 22.90 24.66
C SER A 6 -52.86 23.34 25.03
N SER A 7 -52.22 23.92 24.02
CA SER A 7 -51.11 24.88 23.96
C SER A 7 -50.99 25.89 25.12
N THR A 8 -49.76 26.24 25.53
CA THR A 8 -49.37 27.62 25.87
C THR A 8 -47.89 27.86 25.50
N ARG A 9 -47.64 29.10 25.09
CA ARG A 9 -46.57 29.65 24.26
C ARG A 9 -45.44 30.28 25.09
N TYR A 10 -44.25 30.29 24.49
CA TYR A 10 -43.23 31.35 24.47
C TYR A 10 -42.91 32.13 25.75
N HIS A 11 -41.67 31.97 26.22
CA HIS A 11 -40.82 33.14 26.50
C HIS A 11 -39.45 32.95 25.86
N ALA A 12 -39.22 33.73 24.81
CA ALA A 12 -37.91 34.00 24.27
C ALA A 12 -37.13 34.87 25.27
N VAL A 13 -35.93 34.46 25.63
CA VAL A 13 -34.91 35.36 26.18
C VAL A 13 -33.81 35.44 25.15
N THR A 14 -33.86 36.54 24.41
CA THR A 14 -32.82 37.02 23.52
C THR A 14 -31.61 37.42 24.37
N ALA A 15 -30.55 36.62 24.31
CA ALA A 15 -29.20 37.07 24.68
C ALA A 15 -28.41 37.24 23.39
N LEU A 16 -28.45 38.46 22.87
CA LEU A 16 -27.47 39.02 21.96
C LEU A 16 -26.12 39.04 22.69
N ASN A 17 -25.18 38.21 22.25
CA ASN A 17 -23.77 38.60 22.11
C ASN A 17 -23.04 37.53 21.32
N GLY A 18 -22.59 37.93 20.14
CA GLY A 18 -21.80 37.12 19.24
C GLY A 18 -20.47 36.74 19.87
N ASN A 19 -20.25 35.44 19.97
CA ASN A 19 -19.03 34.77 19.55
C ASN A 19 -19.31 33.28 19.62
N VAL A 20 -19.91 32.75 18.55
CA VAL A 20 -19.72 31.33 18.25
C VAL A 20 -18.27 31.23 17.80
N LEU A 21 -17.36 31.01 18.75
CA LEU A 21 -16.09 30.39 18.45
C LEU A 21 -16.45 29.02 17.91
N PHE A 22 -16.51 28.91 16.58
CA PHE A 22 -16.26 27.64 15.92
C PHE A 22 -14.86 27.23 16.37
N SER A 23 -14.79 26.43 17.43
CA SER A 23 -13.67 25.55 17.65
C SER A 23 -13.68 24.62 16.44
N GLY A 24 -13.02 25.04 15.36
CA GLY A 24 -12.65 24.12 14.30
C GLY A 24 -11.94 22.99 15.01
N ALA A 25 -12.56 21.80 15.01
CA ALA A 25 -11.88 20.61 15.48
C ALA A 25 -10.58 20.57 14.67
N HIS A 26 -9.46 20.86 15.32
CA HIS A 26 -8.15 20.65 14.73
C HIS A 26 -8.18 19.17 14.39
N ARG A 27 -8.24 18.86 13.09
CA ARG A 27 -8.22 17.47 12.67
C ARG A 27 -6.77 17.06 12.88
N PRO A 28 -6.45 16.18 13.84
CA PRO A 28 -5.08 15.78 14.09
C PRO A 28 -4.44 15.40 12.75
N MET A 29 -3.33 16.04 12.44
CA MET A 29 -2.63 15.94 11.17
C MET A 29 -1.38 15.11 11.41
N PRO A 30 -1.28 13.90 10.82
CA PRO A 30 -0.14 13.04 11.10
C PRO A 30 1.17 13.71 10.72
N THR A 31 2.18 13.54 11.57
CA THR A 31 3.53 14.02 11.28
C THR A 31 4.22 13.03 10.36
N VAL A 32 4.66 13.49 9.19
CA VAL A 32 5.36 12.63 8.22
C VAL A 32 6.86 12.81 8.31
N MET A 33 7.55 11.72 8.67
CA MET A 33 8.99 11.66 8.85
C MET A 33 9.64 10.84 7.72
N LEU A 34 10.73 11.37 7.17
CA LEU A 34 11.58 10.69 6.19
C LEU A 34 12.81 10.11 6.89
N LEU A 35 13.10 8.84 6.63
CA LEU A 35 14.24 8.10 7.18
C LEU A 35 15.11 7.57 6.03
N HIS A 36 16.40 7.90 6.11
CA HIS A 36 17.46 7.38 5.22
C HIS A 36 18.31 6.30 5.90
N THR A 37 18.05 6.04 7.18
CA THR A 37 18.72 5.04 7.99
C THR A 37 17.68 4.15 8.66
N SER A 38 18.10 2.99 9.15
CA SER A 38 17.21 2.05 9.81
C SER A 38 16.36 2.73 10.92
N PRO A 39 15.04 2.50 10.95
CA PRO A 39 14.17 3.12 11.94
C PRO A 39 14.47 2.62 13.36
N PRO A 40 14.17 3.44 14.40
CA PRO A 40 14.12 2.98 15.79
C PRO A 40 13.24 1.75 15.97
N GLU A 41 13.50 0.96 17.02
CA GLU A 41 12.82 -0.32 17.24
C GLU A 41 11.30 -0.20 17.37
N PHE A 42 10.79 0.85 18.02
CA PHE A 42 9.34 1.04 18.18
C PHE A 42 8.62 1.24 16.84
N ILE A 43 9.26 1.96 15.89
CA ILE A 43 8.72 2.14 14.53
C ILE A 43 8.84 0.83 13.76
N ARG A 44 9.99 0.17 13.84
CA ARG A 44 10.26 -1.11 13.17
C ARG A 44 9.22 -2.16 13.56
N SER A 45 8.99 -2.34 14.85
CA SER A 45 8.04 -3.31 15.40
C SER A 45 6.61 -3.04 14.93
N GLN A 46 6.17 -1.77 14.90
CA GLN A 46 4.84 -1.40 14.40
C GLN A 46 4.68 -1.61 12.88
N ILE A 47 5.71 -1.29 12.09
CA ILE A 47 5.71 -1.59 10.64
C ILE A 47 5.58 -3.10 10.42
N GLN A 48 6.36 -3.91 11.16
CA GLN A 48 6.28 -5.37 11.07
C GLN A 48 4.89 -5.90 11.43
N GLN A 49 4.27 -5.36 12.48
CA GLN A 49 2.91 -5.71 12.85
C GLN A 49 1.92 -5.37 11.73
N MET A 50 1.97 -4.16 11.17
CA MET A 50 1.14 -3.77 10.02
C MET A 50 1.33 -4.68 8.81
N VAL A 51 2.57 -5.12 8.54
CA VAL A 51 2.86 -6.03 7.43
C VAL A 51 2.20 -7.39 7.63
N VAL A 52 2.27 -7.94 8.85
CA VAL A 52 1.63 -9.20 9.21
C VAL A 52 0.11 -9.08 9.11
N ASP A 53 -0.47 -8.00 9.64
CA ASP A 53 -1.92 -7.79 9.68
C ASP A 53 -2.50 -7.54 8.28
N TYR A 54 -1.74 -6.90 7.39
CA TYR A 54 -2.22 -6.46 6.07
C TYR A 54 -1.58 -7.21 4.90
N VAL A 55 -1.02 -8.42 5.10
CA VAL A 55 -0.32 -9.15 4.03
C VAL A 55 -1.17 -9.40 2.78
N THR A 56 -2.49 -9.62 2.94
CA THR A 56 -3.42 -9.74 1.80
C THR A 56 -3.47 -8.46 0.98
N ASP A 57 -3.46 -7.31 1.65
CA ASP A 57 -3.58 -6.01 0.99
C ASP A 57 -2.27 -5.58 0.31
N ILE A 58 -1.12 -5.91 0.89
CA ILE A 58 0.18 -5.35 0.45
C ILE A 58 1.06 -6.33 -0.34
N SER A 59 0.82 -7.63 -0.26
CA SER A 59 1.61 -8.61 -1.02
C SER A 59 1.18 -8.68 -2.48
N MET A 60 2.12 -8.99 -3.37
CA MET A 60 1.83 -9.24 -4.78
C MET A 60 0.89 -10.43 -5.00
N VAL A 61 0.84 -11.37 -4.06
CA VAL A 61 0.05 -12.60 -4.15
C VAL A 61 -1.39 -12.41 -3.66
N ALA A 62 -1.65 -11.39 -2.83
CA ALA A 62 -2.95 -11.10 -2.23
C ALA A 62 -3.62 -12.33 -1.60
N ILE A 63 -2.81 -13.19 -0.95
CA ILE A 63 -3.28 -14.46 -0.40
C ILE A 63 -4.41 -14.21 0.62
N ALA A 64 -5.51 -14.93 0.49
CA ALA A 64 -6.66 -14.77 1.38
C ALA A 64 -6.39 -15.39 2.77
N PRO A 65 -6.87 -14.80 3.88
CA PRO A 65 -6.70 -15.34 5.23
C PRO A 65 -7.21 -16.77 5.42
N GLY A 66 -8.19 -17.21 4.62
CA GLY A 66 -8.73 -18.57 4.65
C GLY A 66 -7.88 -19.62 3.93
N ASN A 67 -6.82 -19.24 3.23
CA ASN A 67 -5.96 -20.19 2.53
C ASN A 67 -4.92 -20.78 3.52
N PRO A 68 -4.73 -22.11 3.58
CA PRO A 68 -3.74 -22.74 4.47
C PRO A 68 -2.30 -22.20 4.36
N LEU A 69 -1.90 -21.63 3.21
CA LEU A 69 -0.58 -21.03 3.01
C LEU A 69 -0.45 -19.62 3.59
N TYR A 70 -1.51 -19.04 4.15
CA TYR A 70 -1.53 -17.64 4.59
C TYR A 70 -0.38 -17.31 5.55
N ASN A 71 -0.17 -18.12 6.59
CA ASN A 71 0.90 -17.90 7.57
C ASN A 71 2.31 -17.99 6.97
N LEU A 72 2.49 -18.81 5.93
CA LEU A 72 3.76 -18.91 5.22
C LEU A 72 4.07 -17.60 4.48
N TYR A 73 3.06 -16.98 3.85
CA TYR A 73 3.20 -15.69 3.20
C TYR A 73 3.32 -14.52 4.19
N GLN A 74 2.63 -14.57 5.34
CA GLN A 74 2.86 -13.60 6.42
C GLN A 74 4.32 -13.58 6.85
N TYR A 75 4.91 -14.76 7.05
CA TYR A 75 6.34 -14.87 7.37
C TYR A 75 7.22 -14.35 6.23
N GLY A 76 6.97 -14.80 4.99
CA GLY A 76 7.78 -14.43 3.83
C GLY A 76 7.82 -12.91 3.60
N VAL A 77 6.66 -12.26 3.58
CA VAL A 77 6.54 -10.81 3.36
C VAL A 77 7.05 -10.02 4.56
N GLY A 78 6.76 -10.46 5.79
CA GLY A 78 7.32 -9.86 7.01
C GLY A 78 8.85 -9.86 7.00
N TYR A 79 9.44 -11.01 6.65
CA TYR A 79 10.89 -11.15 6.56
C TYR A 79 11.50 -10.33 5.42
N GLU A 80 10.83 -10.25 4.27
CA GLU A 80 11.26 -9.37 3.17
C GLU A 80 11.31 -7.90 3.62
N VAL A 81 10.25 -7.39 4.25
CA VAL A 81 10.23 -6.01 4.77
C VAL A 81 11.29 -5.83 5.85
N HIS A 82 11.53 -6.84 6.69
CA HIS A 82 12.60 -6.81 7.69
C HIS A 82 13.98 -6.64 7.02
N LEU A 83 14.25 -7.35 5.92
CA LEU A 83 15.49 -7.25 5.17
C LEU A 83 15.65 -5.86 4.52
N TYR A 84 14.58 -5.27 3.96
CA TYR A 84 14.62 -3.91 3.45
C TYR A 84 14.94 -2.88 4.56
N LEU A 85 14.30 -2.97 5.72
CA LEU A 85 14.58 -2.07 6.85
C LEU A 85 16.00 -2.23 7.40
N ASN A 86 16.56 -3.45 7.33
CA ASN A 86 17.95 -3.70 7.68
C ASN A 86 18.92 -3.11 6.65
N ALA A 87 18.61 -3.19 5.35
CA ALA A 87 19.46 -2.66 4.29
C ALA A 87 19.70 -1.14 4.40
N MET A 88 18.77 -0.41 5.04
CA MET A 88 18.90 1.02 5.32
C MET A 88 20.12 1.39 6.21
N ASN A 89 20.78 0.42 6.86
CA ASN A 89 22.02 0.70 7.60
C ASN A 89 23.25 0.92 6.70
N GLY A 90 23.10 0.80 5.38
CA GLY A 90 24.16 0.99 4.40
C GLY A 90 25.10 -0.22 4.23
N SER A 91 24.80 -1.37 4.84
CA SER A 91 25.62 -2.58 4.72
C SER A 91 25.39 -3.36 3.42
N GLN A 92 24.35 -3.03 2.68
CA GLN A 92 23.95 -3.67 1.43
C GLN A 92 24.04 -2.69 0.27
N SER A 93 24.26 -3.18 -0.96
CA SER A 93 24.27 -2.37 -2.19
C SER A 93 22.87 -1.92 -2.65
N LEU A 94 21.91 -1.89 -1.73
CA LEU A 94 20.51 -1.60 -1.97
C LEU A 94 20.12 -0.31 -1.24
N THR A 95 19.71 0.70 -2.00
CA THR A 95 19.23 1.96 -1.42
C THR A 95 17.74 1.83 -1.11
N VAL A 96 17.38 2.04 0.15
CA VAL A 96 16.00 1.96 0.63
C VAL A 96 15.70 3.24 1.41
N GLU A 97 14.58 3.88 1.10
CA GLU A 97 14.09 5.02 1.86
C GLU A 97 12.73 4.67 2.49
N LEU A 98 12.47 5.26 3.65
CA LEU A 98 11.24 5.02 4.42
C LEU A 98 10.60 6.35 4.79
N ILE A 99 9.32 6.47 4.49
CA ILE A 99 8.46 7.51 5.03
C ILE A 99 7.52 6.87 6.06
N VAL A 100 7.37 7.52 7.21
CA VAL A 100 6.47 7.09 8.29
C VAL A 100 5.51 8.23 8.61
N ALA A 101 4.23 7.93 8.74
CA ALA A 101 3.24 8.83 9.31
C ALA A 101 3.04 8.47 10.79
N LEU A 102 3.33 9.42 11.68
CA LEU A 102 3.15 9.31 13.12
C LEU A 102 1.90 10.07 13.55
N ASP A 103 1.25 9.60 14.60
CA ASP A 103 0.17 10.33 15.27
C ASP A 103 0.75 11.63 15.88
N ASP A 104 0.02 12.73 15.79
CA ASP A 104 0.45 14.05 16.29
C ASP A 104 0.17 14.23 17.78
N GLU A 105 -0.81 13.53 18.32
CA GLU A 105 -1.12 13.50 19.76
C GLU A 105 -0.27 12.44 20.48
N ASP A 106 0.05 11.33 19.81
CA ASP A 106 0.95 10.28 20.29
C ASP A 106 2.07 9.92 19.27
N PRO A 107 3.19 10.67 19.24
CA PRO A 107 4.27 10.45 18.28
C PRO A 107 4.96 9.08 18.34
N GLU A 108 4.68 8.24 19.35
CA GLU A 108 5.15 6.86 19.39
C GLU A 108 4.28 5.92 18.54
N THR A 109 3.09 6.36 18.12
CA THR A 109 2.15 5.58 17.31
C THR A 109 2.38 5.78 15.80
N VAL A 110 2.62 4.68 15.08
CA VAL A 110 2.74 4.66 13.62
C VAL A 110 1.36 4.49 12.97
N LEU A 111 0.92 5.51 12.26
CA LEU A 111 -0.35 5.52 11.50
C LEU A 111 -0.21 5.00 10.07
N GLY A 112 1.01 4.98 9.54
CA GLY A 112 1.30 4.46 8.20
C GLY A 112 2.77 4.45 7.87
N PHE A 113 3.13 3.67 6.86
CA PHE A 113 4.48 3.65 6.31
C PHE A 113 4.46 3.54 4.79
N LEU A 114 5.52 4.03 4.16
CA LEU A 114 5.80 3.96 2.74
C LEU A 114 7.30 3.65 2.56
N LEU A 115 7.59 2.42 2.17
CA LEU A 115 8.93 1.92 1.86
C LEU A 115 9.11 1.96 0.34
N TYR A 116 10.16 2.63 -0.12
CA TYR A 116 10.40 2.85 -1.54
C TYR A 116 11.89 2.81 -1.88
N LEU A 117 12.16 2.58 -3.16
CA LEU A 117 13.47 2.28 -3.71
C LEU A 117 13.80 3.34 -4.76
N PRO A 118 14.77 4.24 -4.48
CA PRO A 118 15.32 5.12 -5.51
C PRO A 118 15.94 4.31 -6.64
N VAL A 119 15.75 4.77 -7.88
CA VAL A 119 16.26 4.10 -9.08
C VAL A 119 17.72 4.47 -9.29
N GLN A 120 18.56 3.49 -9.63
CA GLN A 120 19.95 3.74 -10.02
C GLN A 120 19.99 4.36 -11.41
N ASP A 121 20.89 5.32 -11.61
CA ASP A 121 21.07 6.06 -12.87
C ASP A 121 19.87 6.93 -13.31
N ASP A 122 18.82 7.05 -12.48
CA ASP A 122 17.75 8.02 -12.64
C ASP A 122 17.42 8.71 -11.29
N PRO A 123 18.04 9.88 -10.99
CA PRO A 123 17.87 10.56 -9.71
C PRO A 123 16.47 11.15 -9.51
N GLN A 124 15.61 11.14 -10.52
CA GLN A 124 14.23 11.60 -10.42
C GLN A 124 13.25 10.45 -10.20
N ALA A 125 13.70 9.20 -10.31
CA ALA A 125 12.84 8.04 -10.26
C ALA A 125 12.93 7.22 -8.97
N CYS A 126 11.79 6.69 -8.55
CA CYS A 126 11.69 5.72 -7.47
C CYS A 126 10.53 4.76 -7.70
N ALA A 127 10.57 3.59 -7.05
CA ALA A 127 9.44 2.67 -7.01
C ALA A 127 8.98 2.39 -5.57
N VAL A 128 7.67 2.37 -5.35
CA VAL A 128 7.07 1.94 -4.09
C VAL A 128 7.21 0.42 -3.96
N ALA A 129 7.85 -0.05 -2.89
CA ALA A 129 7.94 -1.47 -2.56
C ALA A 129 6.80 -1.91 -1.65
N TYR A 130 6.54 -1.16 -0.57
CA TYR A 130 5.46 -1.46 0.37
C TYR A 130 4.83 -0.17 0.91
N MET A 131 3.51 -0.16 1.06
CA MET A 131 2.79 0.93 1.71
C MET A 131 1.60 0.38 2.48
N ALA A 132 1.40 0.84 3.71
CA ALA A 132 0.21 0.55 4.48
C ALA A 132 -0.19 1.75 5.35
N VAL A 133 -1.49 1.83 5.65
CA VAL A 133 -2.07 2.76 6.61
C VAL A 133 -2.85 1.94 7.62
N LEU A 134 -2.70 2.28 8.90
CA LEU A 134 -3.38 1.66 10.01
C LEU A 134 -4.88 1.64 9.74
N GLU A 135 -5.51 0.48 9.91
CA GLU A 135 -6.89 0.24 9.44
C GLU A 135 -7.89 1.28 9.97
N SER A 136 -7.80 1.60 11.27
CA SER A 136 -8.61 2.63 11.93
C SER A 136 -8.42 4.05 11.37
N HIS A 137 -7.34 4.29 10.64
CA HIS A 137 -6.94 5.59 10.08
C HIS A 137 -6.97 5.65 8.55
N ARG A 138 -7.46 4.59 7.89
CA ARG A 138 -7.67 4.58 6.44
C ARG A 138 -8.69 5.66 6.04
N ARG A 139 -8.56 6.15 4.80
CA ARG A 139 -9.43 7.20 4.21
C ARG A 139 -9.36 8.58 4.90
N GLN A 140 -8.33 8.81 5.73
CA GLN A 140 -8.08 10.12 6.36
C GLN A 140 -7.00 10.95 5.65
N GLY A 141 -6.54 10.51 4.47
CA GLY A 141 -5.53 11.22 3.67
C GLY A 141 -4.07 10.84 3.98
N ILE A 142 -3.82 9.92 4.90
CA ILE A 142 -2.46 9.51 5.31
C ILE A 142 -1.62 8.96 4.15
N ALA A 143 -2.19 8.05 3.34
CA ALA A 143 -1.50 7.52 2.17
C ALA A 143 -1.13 8.63 1.16
N ARG A 144 -2.05 9.58 0.93
CA ARG A 144 -1.79 10.75 0.07
C ARG A 144 -0.63 11.58 0.62
N LEU A 145 -0.65 11.88 1.91
CA LEU A 145 0.40 12.69 2.53
C LEU A 145 1.79 12.03 2.41
N MET A 146 1.88 10.71 2.60
CA MET A 146 3.14 9.97 2.42
C MET A 146 3.59 9.96 0.95
N LEU A 147 2.68 9.74 0.00
CA LEU A 147 2.99 9.73 -1.44
C LEU A 147 3.37 11.12 -1.94
N ASP A 148 2.67 12.18 -1.54
CA ASP A 148 3.02 13.56 -1.89
C ASP A 148 4.42 13.91 -1.38
N ARG A 149 4.78 13.45 -0.17
CA ARG A 149 6.13 13.61 0.37
C ARG A 149 7.18 12.87 -0.46
N MET A 150 6.90 11.65 -0.92
CA MET A 150 7.78 10.89 -1.80
C MET A 150 7.92 11.57 -3.18
N VAL A 151 6.80 11.92 -3.82
CA VAL A 151 6.77 12.53 -5.17
C VAL A 151 7.41 13.92 -5.18
N SER A 152 7.38 14.65 -4.06
CA SER A 152 8.13 15.92 -3.92
C SER A 152 9.65 15.75 -4.05
N ARG A 153 10.17 14.54 -3.85
CA ARG A 153 11.58 14.17 -4.03
C ARG A 153 11.83 13.49 -5.38
N TYR A 154 10.91 12.63 -5.80
CA TYR A 154 11.00 11.83 -7.02
C TYR A 154 9.80 12.11 -7.93
N ALA A 155 10.00 12.97 -8.93
CA ALA A 155 8.92 13.34 -9.84
C ALA A 155 8.50 12.19 -10.78
N HIS A 156 9.26 11.08 -10.81
CA HIS A 156 8.97 9.86 -11.56
C HIS A 156 8.77 8.71 -10.58
N ALA A 157 7.55 8.51 -10.10
CA ALA A 157 7.24 7.45 -9.14
C ALA A 157 6.45 6.33 -9.81
N GLU A 158 6.92 5.09 -9.64
CA GLU A 158 6.21 3.88 -10.06
C GLU A 158 5.66 3.12 -8.85
N LEU A 159 4.48 2.52 -8.98
CA LEU A 159 3.96 1.55 -8.03
C LEU A 159 3.12 0.47 -8.72
N TYR A 160 2.99 -0.65 -8.04
CA TYR A 160 2.18 -1.78 -8.48
C TYR A 160 0.99 -1.94 -7.56
N CYS A 161 -0.20 -2.11 -8.13
CA CYS A 161 -1.41 -2.29 -7.32
C CYS A 161 -2.44 -3.19 -7.99
N THR A 162 -3.36 -3.75 -7.20
CA THR A 162 -4.50 -4.47 -7.73
C THR A 162 -5.48 -3.50 -8.39
N VAL A 163 -6.28 -4.00 -9.34
CA VAL A 163 -7.26 -3.17 -10.09
C VAL A 163 -8.16 -2.35 -9.17
N ALA A 164 -8.60 -2.94 -8.05
CA ALA A 164 -9.44 -2.27 -7.05
C ALA A 164 -8.80 -1.01 -6.44
N LYS A 165 -7.47 -0.87 -6.49
CA LYS A 165 -6.75 0.28 -5.93
C LYS A 165 -6.44 1.38 -6.95
N VAL A 166 -6.59 1.11 -8.25
CA VAL A 166 -6.29 2.07 -9.32
C VAL A 166 -6.96 3.44 -9.11
N PRO A 167 -8.28 3.53 -8.79
CA PRO A 167 -8.94 4.82 -8.62
C PRO A 167 -8.34 5.68 -7.51
N TYR A 168 -7.80 5.06 -6.46
CA TYR A 168 -7.15 5.79 -5.37
C TYR A 168 -5.85 6.44 -5.84
N PHE A 169 -5.01 5.70 -6.57
CA PHE A 169 -3.75 6.21 -7.09
C PHE A 169 -3.93 7.23 -8.21
N GLN A 170 -4.96 7.07 -9.05
CA GLN A 170 -5.35 8.10 -10.02
C GLN A 170 -5.72 9.42 -9.35
N ALA A 171 -6.49 9.37 -8.26
CA ALA A 171 -6.82 10.56 -7.46
C ALA A 171 -5.60 11.17 -6.72
N MET A 172 -4.41 10.57 -6.85
CA MET A 172 -3.13 11.04 -6.32
C MET A 172 -2.11 11.35 -7.44
N GLY A 173 -2.55 11.43 -8.69
CA GLY A 173 -1.72 11.85 -9.82
C GLY A 173 -0.94 10.73 -10.52
N PHE A 174 -1.22 9.47 -10.23
CA PHE A 174 -0.69 8.34 -10.98
C PHE A 174 -1.59 7.99 -12.17
N GLN A 175 -1.02 7.47 -13.23
CA GLN A 175 -1.73 6.94 -14.40
C GLN A 175 -1.34 5.50 -14.67
N VAL A 176 -2.19 4.78 -15.38
CA VAL A 176 -1.95 3.39 -15.75
C VAL A 176 -0.96 3.35 -16.91
N LEU A 177 0.14 2.60 -16.76
CA LEU A 177 1.08 2.33 -17.86
C LEU A 177 0.93 0.94 -18.46
N GLY A 178 0.34 0.00 -17.72
CA GLY A 178 0.26 -1.38 -18.15
C GLY A 178 -0.10 -2.33 -17.01
N ALA A 179 0.24 -3.60 -17.19
CA ALA A 179 0.08 -4.63 -16.17
C ALA A 179 1.30 -5.54 -16.13
N ARG A 180 1.65 -6.00 -14.92
CA ARG A 180 2.71 -6.97 -14.67
C ARG A 180 2.19 -8.05 -13.73
N GLY A 181 1.97 -9.25 -14.28
CA GLY A 181 1.35 -10.35 -13.53
C GLY A 181 0.00 -9.90 -12.93
N PRO A 182 -0.26 -10.11 -11.63
CA PRO A 182 -1.53 -9.77 -10.99
C PRO A 182 -1.72 -8.27 -10.68
N GLN A 183 -0.78 -7.41 -11.08
CA GLN A 183 -0.77 -6.00 -10.71
C GLN A 183 -0.87 -5.08 -11.93
N VAL A 184 -1.55 -3.95 -11.75
CA VAL A 184 -1.53 -2.79 -12.66
C VAL A 184 -0.31 -1.93 -12.33
N ILE A 185 0.42 -1.52 -13.36
CA ILE A 185 1.56 -0.60 -13.26
C ILE A 185 1.01 0.82 -13.26
N MET A 186 1.27 1.55 -12.19
CA MET A 186 0.87 2.94 -12.02
C MET A 186 2.12 3.83 -11.98
N ASN A 187 2.11 4.97 -12.66
CA ASN A 187 3.25 5.87 -12.71
C ASN A 187 2.82 7.35 -12.71
N THR A 188 3.63 8.26 -12.19
CA THR A 188 3.39 9.72 -12.30
C THR A 188 3.77 10.32 -13.66
N ARG A 189 4.49 9.55 -14.48
CA ARG A 189 4.89 9.82 -15.87
C ARG A 189 4.19 8.87 -16.83
N ASP A 190 4.23 9.19 -18.11
CA ASP A 190 3.59 8.43 -19.21
C ASP A 190 4.50 7.31 -19.76
N HIS A 191 5.64 7.09 -19.10
CA HIS A 191 6.64 6.08 -19.40
C HIS A 191 7.26 5.55 -18.12
N GLY A 192 7.84 4.35 -18.18
CA GLY A 192 8.73 3.83 -17.13
C GLY A 192 10.13 4.44 -17.23
N THR A 193 10.90 4.36 -16.16
CA THR A 193 12.30 4.82 -16.15
C THR A 193 13.20 3.87 -16.95
N ASP A 194 14.23 4.42 -17.59
CA ASP A 194 15.32 3.64 -18.23
C ASP A 194 16.39 3.20 -17.20
N GLY A 195 16.30 3.69 -15.96
CA GLY A 195 17.23 3.37 -14.89
C GLY A 195 17.04 1.97 -14.30
N LEU A 196 17.98 1.57 -13.43
CA LEU A 196 17.98 0.24 -12.82
C LEU A 196 17.32 0.27 -11.44
N LEU A 197 16.17 -0.39 -11.33
CA LEU A 197 15.53 -0.62 -10.04
C LEU A 197 16.14 -1.85 -9.35
N ALA A 198 16.99 -1.61 -8.34
CA ALA A 198 17.51 -2.69 -7.50
C ALA A 198 16.40 -3.18 -6.54
N VAL A 199 16.01 -4.44 -6.68
CA VAL A 199 15.03 -5.11 -5.80
C VAL A 199 15.70 -6.24 -5.02
N MET A 200 15.21 -6.53 -3.82
CA MET A 200 15.70 -7.64 -3.01
C MET A 200 15.42 -8.98 -3.72
N ASP A 201 16.40 -9.88 -3.76
CA ASP A 201 16.13 -11.27 -4.14
C ASP A 201 15.43 -11.98 -2.97
N ILE A 202 14.17 -12.37 -3.20
CA ILE A 202 13.32 -13.03 -2.21
C ILE A 202 13.43 -14.56 -2.26
N ALA A 203 14.03 -15.14 -3.30
CA ALA A 203 14.14 -16.60 -3.42
C ALA A 203 14.87 -17.27 -2.23
N PRO A 204 15.92 -16.66 -1.63
CA PRO A 204 16.53 -17.16 -0.41
C PRO A 204 15.58 -17.27 0.78
N ILE A 205 14.57 -16.39 0.87
CA ILE A 205 13.57 -16.42 1.95
C ILE A 205 12.77 -17.72 1.88
N TYR A 206 12.26 -18.07 0.70
CA TYR A 206 11.39 -19.23 0.52
C TYR A 206 12.14 -20.57 0.50
N SER A 207 13.46 -20.54 0.37
CA SER A 207 14.34 -21.72 0.49
C SER A 207 14.94 -21.89 1.90
N SER A 208 14.64 -20.97 2.83
CA SER A 208 15.15 -20.97 4.21
C SER A 208 14.71 -22.20 5.02
N VAL A 209 15.38 -22.42 6.15
CA VAL A 209 14.99 -23.51 7.08
C VAL A 209 13.64 -23.20 7.71
N GLU A 210 13.40 -21.95 8.04
CA GLU A 210 12.21 -21.43 8.70
C GLU A 210 10.97 -21.63 7.83
N VAL A 211 11.02 -21.26 6.55
CA VAL A 211 9.90 -21.49 5.62
C VAL A 211 9.62 -22.98 5.45
N ARG A 212 10.65 -23.82 5.38
CA ARG A 212 10.46 -25.29 5.32
C ARG A 212 9.82 -25.85 6.59
N GLN A 213 10.16 -25.31 7.76
CA GLN A 213 9.55 -25.70 9.03
C GLN A 213 8.08 -25.27 9.11
N ILE A 214 7.76 -24.03 8.69
CA ILE A 214 6.38 -23.55 8.59
C ILE A 214 5.58 -24.43 7.65
N HIS A 215 6.12 -24.74 6.46
CA HIS A 215 5.46 -25.61 5.49
C HIS A 215 5.23 -27.02 6.06
N ALA A 216 6.21 -27.62 6.73
CA ALA A 216 6.07 -28.93 7.38
C ALA A 216 5.01 -28.92 8.49
N TYR A 217 4.94 -27.83 9.26
CA TYR A 217 3.91 -27.65 10.28
C TYR A 217 2.50 -27.56 9.66
N LEU A 218 2.33 -26.73 8.63
CA LEU A 218 1.06 -26.60 7.90
C LEU A 218 0.64 -27.93 7.26
N LEU A 219 1.58 -28.67 6.68
CA LEU A 219 1.34 -30.00 6.12
C LEU A 219 0.87 -30.99 7.18
N LYS A 220 1.47 -30.98 8.38
CA LYS A 220 1.04 -31.81 9.50
C LYS A 220 -0.35 -31.42 10.01
N GLN A 221 -0.66 -30.12 10.02
CA GLN A 221 -1.93 -29.60 10.53
C GLN A 221 -3.10 -29.84 9.58
N HIS A 222 -2.90 -29.63 8.27
CA HIS A 222 -3.98 -29.64 7.27
C HIS A 222 -3.99 -30.91 6.41
N GLY A 223 -2.88 -31.64 6.35
CA GLY A 223 -2.72 -32.81 5.48
C GLY A 223 -2.39 -32.46 4.03
N ASN A 224 -1.89 -33.45 3.30
CA ASN A 224 -1.35 -33.27 1.95
C ASN A 224 -2.40 -32.76 0.94
N THR A 225 -3.61 -33.31 0.96
CA THR A 225 -4.67 -32.91 0.02
C THR A 225 -5.06 -31.44 0.19
N ALA A 226 -5.26 -30.99 1.43
CA ALA A 226 -5.62 -29.61 1.72
C ALA A 226 -4.51 -28.63 1.32
N MET A 227 -3.25 -29.00 1.50
CA MET A 227 -2.10 -28.19 1.06
C MET A 227 -2.02 -28.08 -0.47
N LEU A 228 -2.19 -29.19 -1.20
CA LEU A 228 -2.23 -29.17 -2.66
C LEU A 228 -3.41 -28.34 -3.19
N ASP A 229 -4.56 -28.40 -2.54
CA ASP A 229 -5.71 -27.60 -2.91
C ASP A 229 -5.52 -26.11 -2.57
N ALA A 230 -4.80 -25.81 -1.48
CA ALA A 230 -4.40 -24.44 -1.14
C ALA A 230 -3.48 -23.81 -2.20
N GLU A 231 -2.50 -24.57 -2.69
CA GLU A 231 -1.62 -24.16 -3.80
C GLU A 231 -2.42 -23.90 -5.08
N LYS A 232 -3.30 -24.83 -5.47
CA LYS A 232 -4.18 -24.64 -6.64
C LYS A 232 -5.09 -23.43 -6.48
N GLN A 233 -5.63 -23.18 -5.28
CA GLN A 233 -6.48 -22.03 -5.01
C GLN A 233 -5.70 -20.73 -5.19
N ARG A 234 -4.46 -20.66 -4.68
CA ARG A 234 -3.55 -19.53 -4.89
C ARG A 234 -3.28 -19.34 -6.38
N ASP A 235 -2.92 -20.38 -7.11
CA ASP A 235 -2.56 -20.27 -8.53
C ASP A 235 -3.75 -19.76 -9.36
N ARG A 236 -4.94 -20.33 -9.15
CA ARG A 236 -6.18 -19.84 -9.78
C ARG A 236 -6.51 -18.39 -9.43
N HIS A 237 -6.20 -17.98 -8.19
CA HIS A 237 -6.39 -16.60 -7.75
C HIS A 237 -5.46 -15.65 -8.50
N LEU A 238 -4.17 -15.99 -8.59
CA LEU A 238 -3.16 -15.23 -9.34
C LEU A 238 -3.51 -15.15 -10.83
N ASP A 239 -3.94 -16.25 -11.44
CA ASP A 239 -4.38 -16.27 -12.85
C ASP A 239 -5.56 -15.34 -13.10
N ARG A 240 -6.52 -15.31 -12.16
CA ARG A 240 -7.67 -14.39 -12.25
C ARG A 240 -7.20 -12.95 -12.16
N MET A 241 -6.40 -12.60 -11.15
CA MET A 241 -5.89 -11.24 -10.99
C MET A 241 -5.03 -10.80 -12.17
N THR A 242 -4.24 -11.71 -12.75
CA THR A 242 -3.40 -11.42 -13.92
C THR A 242 -4.25 -11.06 -15.14
N ARG A 243 -5.30 -11.84 -15.41
CA ARG A 243 -6.25 -11.53 -16.48
C ARG A 243 -6.97 -10.21 -16.24
N GLU A 244 -7.38 -9.96 -14.99
CA GLU A 244 -8.09 -8.74 -14.60
C GLU A 244 -7.21 -7.50 -14.77
N ALA A 245 -5.98 -7.52 -14.26
CA ALA A 245 -5.03 -6.42 -14.39
C ALA A 245 -4.70 -6.13 -15.86
N ARG A 246 -4.45 -7.17 -16.66
CA ARG A 246 -4.18 -7.03 -18.09
C ARG A 246 -5.36 -6.42 -18.84
N ALA A 247 -6.56 -6.99 -18.68
CA ALA A 247 -7.75 -6.50 -19.36
C ALA A 247 -8.07 -5.04 -18.97
N PHE A 248 -7.90 -4.71 -17.68
CA PHE A 248 -8.09 -3.35 -17.20
C PHE A 248 -7.08 -2.38 -17.83
N ALA A 249 -5.80 -2.74 -17.86
CA ALA A 249 -4.76 -1.89 -18.46
C ALA A 249 -4.96 -1.70 -19.97
N GLU A 250 -5.25 -2.76 -20.73
CA GLU A 250 -5.54 -2.70 -22.17
C GLU A 250 -6.73 -1.76 -22.44
N GLN A 251 -7.85 -1.93 -21.72
CA GLN A 251 -9.01 -1.05 -21.86
C GLN A 251 -8.68 0.40 -21.49
N HIS A 252 -7.85 0.63 -20.47
CA HIS A 252 -7.50 1.98 -20.05
C HIS A 252 -6.64 2.70 -21.10
N LEU A 253 -5.66 1.99 -21.67
CA LEU A 253 -4.77 2.55 -22.70
C LEU A 253 -5.52 2.83 -24.01
N GLU A 254 -6.43 1.94 -24.42
CA GLU A 254 -7.31 2.18 -25.59
C GLU A 254 -8.22 3.41 -25.39
N ASN A 255 -8.73 3.61 -24.17
CA ASN A 255 -9.58 4.76 -23.83
C ASN A 255 -8.76 6.05 -23.62
N GLY A 256 -7.49 5.95 -23.19
CA GLY A 256 -6.56 7.08 -23.06
C GLY A 256 -6.10 7.61 -24.42
N ASP A 257 -5.75 6.71 -25.34
CA ASP A 257 -5.35 7.03 -26.71
C ASP A 257 -6.50 7.65 -27.54
N SER A 258 -7.75 7.38 -27.18
CA SER A 258 -8.92 7.99 -27.84
C SER A 258 -9.25 9.40 -27.32
N VAL A 259 -8.67 9.83 -26.20
CA VAL A 259 -8.75 11.22 -25.69
C VAL A 259 -7.52 12.05 -26.13
N HIS A 260 -6.40 11.41 -26.44
CA HIS A 260 -5.19 12.03 -26.98
C HIS A 260 -4.83 11.41 -28.33
N GLY A 261 -5.53 11.86 -29.37
CA GLY A 261 -5.25 11.45 -30.74
C GLY A 261 -3.79 11.69 -31.15
N VAL A 262 -3.21 10.64 -31.74
CA VAL A 262 -1.98 10.58 -32.54
C VAL A 262 -0.67 10.38 -31.76
N SER A 263 -0.24 9.13 -31.59
CA SER A 263 0.76 8.50 -32.47
C SER A 263 1.17 7.13 -31.93
N ALA A 264 0.77 6.08 -32.66
CA ALA A 264 1.17 4.71 -32.41
C ALA A 264 2.71 4.54 -32.47
N THR A 265 3.29 3.91 -31.46
CA THR A 265 4.37 2.91 -31.66
C THR A 265 4.38 1.94 -30.48
N VAL A 266 3.62 0.86 -30.62
CA VAL A 266 3.75 -0.34 -29.78
C VAL A 266 5.15 -0.91 -29.98
N ARG A 267 5.97 -0.98 -28.94
CA ARG A 267 7.09 -1.93 -28.85
C ARG A 267 6.88 -2.84 -27.66
N LEU A 268 6.45 -4.06 -27.98
CA LEU A 268 6.55 -5.24 -27.14
C LEU A 268 8.05 -5.54 -26.91
N HIS A 269 8.48 -5.55 -25.66
CA HIS A 269 9.58 -6.38 -25.16
C HIS A 269 9.31 -6.76 -23.71
#